data_AF-A0A8J1UKE0-F1
#
_entry.id   AF-A0A8J1UKE0-F1
#
_cell.length_a   1.000
_cell.length_b   1.000
_cell.length_c   1.000
_cell.angle_alpha   90.00
_cell.angle_beta   90.00
_cell.angle_gamma   90.00
#
_symmetry.space_group_name_H-M   'P 1'
#
loop_
_entity.id
_entity.type
_entity.pdbx_description
1 polymer ?
#
loop_
_entity_poly.entity_id
_entity_poly.type
_entity_poly.pdbx_seq_one_letter_code
_entity_poly.pdbx_strand_id
1 'polypeptide(L)'
;GKPISPTWTHLGSTAAAGATSITLNEAVSGWTVGDEIVIATTGGRHSQKETETRTITAISGTTLTLDSALVYEHLGVSETFSDGTTVQFRAEVGLLTRNVVVKGSRDMQWADEIEACPDGFNTG
;
A
#
# COMPACT_ATOMS: atom_id res chain seq x y z
N GLY A 1 -8.42 14.03 -12.92
CA GLY A 1 -7.85 13.98 -11.55
C GLY A 1 -6.36 14.29 -11.62
N LYS A 2 -5.75 14.69 -10.51
CA LYS A 2 -4.30 14.96 -10.42
C LYS A 2 -3.52 13.65 -10.67
N PRO A 3 -2.55 13.60 -11.58
CA PRO A 3 -1.73 12.40 -11.78
C PRO A 3 -0.88 12.14 -10.53
N ILE A 4 -0.83 10.87 -10.10
CA ILE A 4 -0.01 10.39 -8.98
C ILE A 4 0.91 9.30 -9.53
N SER A 5 2.22 9.42 -9.31
CA SER A 5 3.20 8.44 -9.76
C SER A 5 4.41 8.38 -8.84
N PRO A 6 4.78 7.21 -8.29
CA PRO A 6 3.95 6.00 -8.24
C PRO A 6 2.79 6.15 -7.24
N THR A 7 1.82 5.24 -7.28
CA THR A 7 0.71 5.19 -6.31
C THR A 7 1.11 4.50 -4.99
N TRP A 8 2.16 3.71 -5.05
CA TRP A 8 2.80 3.06 -3.92
C TRP A 8 4.28 2.82 -4.27
N THR A 9 5.14 2.69 -3.28
CA THR A 9 6.55 2.31 -3.43
C THR A 9 6.97 1.48 -2.22
N HIS A 10 8.27 1.30 -1.99
CA HIS A 10 8.80 0.61 -0.81
C HIS A 10 9.64 1.55 0.05
N LEU A 11 9.92 1.15 1.29
CA LEU A 11 10.96 1.78 2.08
C LEU A 11 12.34 1.62 1.44
N GLY A 12 13.08 2.72 1.35
CA GLY A 12 14.49 2.77 0.94
C GLY A 12 15.44 2.31 2.03
N SER A 13 15.06 2.46 3.31
CA SER A 13 15.79 1.99 4.48
C SER A 13 14.82 1.61 5.61
N THR A 14 15.26 0.72 6.52
CA THR A 14 14.46 0.36 7.71
C THR A 14 14.04 1.59 8.50
N ALA A 15 12.75 1.65 8.81
CA ALA A 15 12.16 2.65 9.69
C ALA A 15 11.95 2.02 11.07
N ALA A 16 12.70 2.49 12.06
CA ALA A 16 12.60 1.98 13.43
C ALA A 16 11.30 2.42 14.11
N ALA A 17 10.84 1.64 15.09
CA ALA A 17 9.80 2.09 16.01
C ALA A 17 10.21 3.42 16.68
N GLY A 18 9.27 4.35 16.78
CA GLY A 18 9.51 5.71 17.25
C GLY A 18 9.96 6.70 16.16
N ALA A 19 10.26 6.25 14.94
CA ALA A 19 10.66 7.15 13.86
C ALA A 19 9.48 8.05 13.42
N THR A 20 9.76 9.33 13.21
CA THR A 20 8.81 10.33 12.68
C THR A 20 9.10 10.69 11.23
N SER A 21 10.04 10.00 10.59
CA SER A 21 10.39 10.16 9.19
C SER A 21 10.75 8.82 8.58
N ILE A 22 10.37 8.62 7.32
CA ILE A 22 10.69 7.44 6.54
C ILE A 22 11.35 7.83 5.23
N THR A 23 12.20 6.95 4.71
CA THR A 23 12.86 7.12 3.42
C THR A 23 12.24 6.14 2.44
N LEU A 24 11.78 6.63 1.29
CA LEU A 24 11.24 5.83 0.20
C LEU A 24 12.37 5.36 -0.73
N ASN A 25 12.13 4.24 -1.42
CA ASN A 25 13.06 3.67 -2.39
C ASN A 25 13.14 4.50 -3.68
N GLU A 26 12.08 5.23 -4.02
CA GLU A 26 12.03 6.15 -5.15
C GLU A 26 11.26 7.43 -4.80
N ALA A 27 11.45 8.48 -5.61
CA ALA A 27 10.76 9.75 -5.41
C ALA A 27 9.29 9.64 -5.85
N VAL A 28 8.41 10.31 -5.11
CA VAL A 28 6.98 10.35 -5.39
C VAL A 28 6.58 11.69 -6.03
N SER A 29 5.74 11.61 -7.05
CA SER A 29 5.14 12.78 -7.72
C SER A 29 3.65 12.81 -7.49
N GLY A 30 3.16 13.95 -7.03
CA GLY A 30 1.74 14.21 -6.80
C GLY A 30 1.24 13.95 -5.38
N TRP A 31 2.02 13.24 -4.55
CA TRP A 31 1.82 13.15 -3.10
C TRP A 31 2.02 14.54 -2.48
N THR A 32 1.26 14.85 -1.44
CA THR A 32 1.21 16.17 -0.83
C THR A 32 1.13 16.09 0.69
N VAL A 33 1.58 17.16 1.36
CA VAL A 33 1.36 17.32 2.81
C VAL A 33 -0.13 17.28 3.10
N GLY A 34 -0.51 16.50 4.13
CA GLY A 34 -1.89 16.20 4.49
C GLY A 34 -2.42 14.91 3.87
N ASP A 35 -1.71 14.30 2.92
CA ASP A 35 -2.09 12.98 2.40
C ASP A 35 -1.87 11.89 3.45
N GLU A 36 -2.75 10.89 3.40
CA GLU A 36 -2.67 9.71 4.25
C GLU A 36 -1.96 8.58 3.48
N ILE A 37 -1.01 7.95 4.15
CA ILE A 37 -0.25 6.81 3.64
C ILE A 37 -0.43 5.61 4.55
N VAL A 38 -0.28 4.42 3.99
CA VAL A 38 -0.15 3.16 4.72
C VAL A 38 1.28 2.66 4.61
N ILE A 39 1.83 2.14 5.70
CA ILE A 39 3.09 1.40 5.76
C ILE A 39 2.76 -0.05 6.13
N ALA A 40 3.05 -0.98 5.23
CA ALA A 40 2.77 -2.40 5.44
C ALA A 40 3.69 -3.01 6.50
N THR A 41 3.19 -4.03 7.20
CA THR A 41 4.01 -4.83 8.11
C THR A 41 5.08 -5.63 7.35
N THR A 42 6.26 -5.76 7.96
CA THR A 42 7.33 -6.67 7.50
C THR A 42 7.53 -7.86 8.44
N GLY A 43 6.65 -8.03 9.42
CA GLY A 43 6.72 -9.11 10.40
C GLY A 43 6.21 -10.46 9.86
N GLY A 44 6.21 -11.47 10.73
CA GLY A 44 5.75 -12.82 10.38
C GLY A 44 4.23 -12.94 10.19
N ARG A 45 3.73 -14.16 10.05
CA ARG A 45 2.32 -14.49 9.73
C ARG A 45 1.25 -13.88 10.66
N HIS A 46 1.61 -13.38 11.84
CA HIS A 46 0.67 -12.79 12.82
C HIS A 46 0.81 -11.27 12.98
N SER A 47 1.68 -10.63 12.18
CA SER A 47 2.00 -9.20 12.26
C SER A 47 1.01 -8.30 11.51
N GLN A 48 -0.14 -8.83 11.06
CA GLN A 48 -1.11 -8.06 10.26
C GLN A 48 -1.55 -6.75 10.94
N LYS A 49 -1.56 -6.74 12.27
CA LYS A 49 -1.90 -5.59 13.12
C LYS A 49 -0.80 -4.53 13.22
N GLU A 50 0.39 -4.80 12.69
CA GLU A 50 1.54 -3.89 12.67
C GLU A 50 1.56 -3.03 11.40
N THR A 51 0.52 -3.10 10.56
CA THR A 51 0.32 -2.15 9.46
C THR A 51 -0.12 -0.82 10.05
N GLU A 52 0.50 0.27 9.60
CA GLU A 52 0.31 1.59 10.19
C GLU A 52 -0.11 2.62 9.14
N THR A 53 -1.02 3.51 9.53
CA THR A 53 -1.45 4.64 8.71
C THR A 53 -0.90 5.93 9.27
N ARG A 54 -0.37 6.82 8.42
CA ARG A 54 0.21 8.11 8.83
C ARG A 54 -0.14 9.22 7.85
N THR A 55 -0.16 10.45 8.35
CA THR A 55 -0.33 11.64 7.54
C THR A 55 1.03 12.27 7.25
N ILE A 56 1.26 12.66 5.99
CA ILE A 56 2.48 13.32 5.57
C ILE A 56 2.47 14.77 6.08
N THR A 57 3.48 15.17 6.85
CA THR A 57 3.67 16.55 7.32
C THR A 57 4.72 17.32 6.53
N ALA A 58 5.68 16.63 5.91
CA ALA A 58 6.64 17.22 4.99
C ALA A 58 7.16 16.20 3.96
N ILE A 59 7.60 16.69 2.80
CA ILE A 59 8.20 15.89 1.73
C ILE A 59 9.50 16.55 1.31
N SER A 60 10.60 15.80 1.35
CA SER A 60 11.93 16.25 0.91
C SER A 60 12.63 15.15 0.12
N GLY A 61 12.56 15.24 -1.21
CA GLY A 61 13.09 14.19 -2.09
C GLY A 61 12.35 12.87 -1.89
N THR A 62 13.05 11.84 -1.40
CA THR A 62 12.47 10.54 -1.05
C THR A 62 12.10 10.42 0.43
N THR A 63 12.33 11.46 1.24
CA THR A 63 12.02 11.43 2.67
C THR A 63 10.64 12.03 2.93
N LEU A 64 9.81 11.29 3.68
CA LEU A 64 8.53 11.77 4.21
C LEU A 64 8.66 11.99 5.72
N THR A 65 8.13 13.11 6.20
CA THR A 65 7.90 13.34 7.63
C THR A 65 6.46 13.01 7.97
N LEU A 66 6.25 12.37 9.11
CA LEU A 66 4.97 11.84 9.57
C LEU A 66 4.38 12.73 10.66
N ASP A 67 3.07 12.65 10.87
CA ASP A 67 2.33 13.35 11.93
C ASP A 67 2.57 12.75 13.32
N SER A 68 2.83 11.44 13.37
CA SER A 68 3.07 10.68 14.60
C SER A 68 4.13 9.61 14.39
N ALA A 69 4.86 9.30 15.46
CA ALA A 69 5.91 8.29 15.45
C ALA A 69 5.35 6.90 15.13
N LEU A 70 6.10 6.08 14.38
CA LEU A 70 5.75 4.69 14.12
C LEU A 70 5.73 3.88 15.42
N VAL A 71 4.80 2.94 15.55
CA VAL A 71 4.70 2.06 16.72
C VAL A 71 5.62 0.85 16.56
N TYR A 72 5.76 0.36 15.33
CA TYR A 72 6.52 -0.83 14.97
C TYR A 72 7.70 -0.49 14.06
N GLU A 73 8.63 -1.43 13.96
CA GLU A 73 9.70 -1.38 12.98
C GLU A 73 9.21 -1.92 11.65
N HIS A 74 9.57 -1.22 10.57
CA HIS A 74 9.29 -1.64 9.20
C HIS A 74 10.60 -1.76 8.43
N LEU A 75 10.88 -2.96 7.93
CA LEU A 75 12.14 -3.24 7.26
C LEU A 75 12.22 -2.54 5.90
N GLY A 76 13.44 -2.18 5.51
CA GLY A 76 13.77 -1.58 4.23
C GLY A 76 15.08 -2.13 3.69
N VAL A 77 15.27 -3.45 3.76
CA VAL A 77 16.53 -4.14 3.45
C VAL A 77 16.41 -5.11 2.27
N SER A 78 17.54 -5.42 1.65
CA SER A 78 17.65 -6.47 0.64
C SER A 78 18.77 -7.42 1.06
N GLU A 79 18.50 -8.72 1.09
CA GLU A 79 19.45 -9.75 1.49
C GLU A 79 19.79 -10.64 0.28
N THR A 80 21.07 -10.95 0.10
CA THR A 80 21.54 -11.84 -0.97
C THR A 80 22.07 -13.13 -0.36
N PHE A 81 21.45 -14.25 -0.73
CA PHE A 81 21.81 -15.58 -0.25
C PHE A 81 23.04 -16.14 -0.98
N SER A 82 23.63 -17.21 -0.43
CA SER A 82 24.86 -17.82 -0.95
C SER A 82 24.74 -18.38 -2.38
N ASP A 83 23.52 -18.63 -2.85
CA ASP A 83 23.20 -19.06 -4.21
C ASP A 83 23.10 -17.88 -5.21
N GLY A 84 23.27 -16.64 -4.74
CA GLY A 84 23.13 -15.42 -5.53
C GLY A 84 21.70 -14.86 -5.59
N THR A 85 20.73 -15.51 -4.95
CA THR A 85 19.34 -15.04 -4.91
C THR A 85 19.23 -13.81 -4.00
N THR A 86 18.71 -12.69 -4.52
CA THR A 86 18.40 -11.51 -3.72
C THR A 86 16.92 -11.47 -3.37
N VAL A 87 16.61 -11.30 -2.08
CA VAL A 87 15.25 -11.13 -1.57
C VAL A 87 15.14 -9.75 -0.91
N GLN A 88 14.05 -9.04 -1.22
CA GLN A 88 13.77 -7.74 -0.64
C GLN A 88 12.79 -7.88 0.52
N PHE A 89 13.19 -7.41 1.69
CA PHE A 89 12.37 -7.30 2.89
C PHE A 89 12.12 -5.82 3.14
N ARG A 90 11.28 -5.22 2.29
CA ARG A 90 10.96 -3.79 2.32
C ARG A 90 9.46 -3.62 2.50
N ALA A 91 9.04 -2.81 3.47
CA ALA A 91 7.64 -2.47 3.62
C ALA A 91 7.15 -1.67 2.42
N GLU A 92 5.99 -2.04 1.89
CA GLU A 92 5.26 -1.21 0.94
C GLU A 92 4.71 0.04 1.63
N VAL A 93 4.78 1.16 0.93
CA VAL A 93 4.22 2.44 1.33
C VAL A 93 3.25 2.91 0.26
N GLY A 94 1.96 2.98 0.59
CA GLY A 94 0.89 3.28 -0.35
C GLY A 94 0.14 4.57 -0.01
N LEU A 95 -0.29 5.32 -1.02
CA LEU A 95 -1.13 6.51 -0.84
C LEU A 95 -2.61 6.12 -0.72
N LEU A 96 -3.26 6.45 0.40
CA LEU A 96 -4.67 6.17 0.65
C LEU A 96 -5.61 7.30 0.18
N THR A 97 -5.13 8.54 0.20
CA THR A 97 -5.91 9.71 -0.23
C THR A 97 -5.92 9.86 -1.75
N ARG A 98 -6.68 9.01 -2.45
CA ARG A 98 -6.94 9.21 -3.88
C ARG A 98 -8.30 8.70 -4.32
N ASN A 99 -8.76 9.27 -5.43
CA ASN A 99 -9.92 8.74 -6.15
C ASN A 99 -9.49 7.52 -6.98
N VAL A 100 -10.25 6.43 -6.83
CA VAL A 100 -10.15 5.22 -7.66
C VAL A 100 -11.40 5.15 -8.53
N VAL A 101 -11.22 4.93 -9.83
CA VAL A 101 -12.34 4.70 -10.75
C VAL A 101 -12.38 3.21 -11.06
N VAL A 102 -13.42 2.53 -10.59
CA VAL A 102 -13.71 1.14 -10.97
C VAL A 102 -14.66 1.18 -12.15
N LYS A 103 -14.22 0.68 -13.30
CA LYS A 103 -15.04 0.62 -14.52
C LYS A 103 -15.10 -0.82 -15.00
N GLY A 104 -16.29 -1.40 -15.03
CA GLY A 104 -16.53 -2.69 -15.64
C GLY A 104 -16.49 -2.59 -17.17
N SER A 105 -16.03 -3.66 -17.82
CA SER A 105 -16.36 -3.94 -19.21
C SER A 105 -17.62 -4.80 -19.26
N ARG A 106 -18.51 -4.51 -20.20
CA ARG A 106 -19.59 -5.44 -20.55
C ARG A 106 -19.07 -6.35 -21.65
N ASP A 107 -18.92 -7.64 -21.35
CA ASP A 107 -18.75 -8.66 -22.38
C ASP A 107 -20.14 -9.17 -22.76
N MET A 108 -20.50 -9.05 -24.05
CA MET A 108 -21.80 -9.51 -24.53
C MET A 108 -21.95 -11.04 -24.46
N GLN A 109 -20.84 -11.79 -24.36
CA GLN A 109 -20.86 -13.24 -24.16
C GLN A 109 -21.33 -13.66 -22.75
N TRP A 110 -21.40 -12.73 -21.81
CA TRP A 110 -21.90 -12.96 -20.44
C TRP A 110 -23.20 -12.18 -20.18
N ALA A 111 -23.85 -11.69 -21.24
CA ALA A 111 -25.09 -10.93 -21.17
C ALA A 111 -26.32 -11.82 -21.37
N ASP A 112 -26.22 -13.11 -21.04
CA ASP A 112 -27.36 -14.02 -21.08
C ASP A 112 -28.36 -13.64 -19.98
N GLU A 113 -29.62 -13.48 -20.37
CA GLU A 113 -30.72 -13.26 -19.44
C GLU A 113 -31.15 -14.61 -18.86
N ILE A 114 -30.72 -14.89 -17.64
CA ILE A 114 -31.14 -16.11 -16.93
C ILE A 114 -32.55 -15.88 -16.38
N GLU A 115 -33.52 -16.56 -16.98
CA GLU A 115 -34.92 -16.52 -16.52
C GLU A 115 -35.01 -17.07 -15.08
N ALA A 116 -35.75 -16.36 -14.22
CA ALA A 116 -35.90 -16.76 -12.82
C ALA A 116 -36.57 -18.13 -12.74
N CYS A 117 -36.04 -19.02 -11.88
CA CYS A 117 -36.66 -20.33 -11.67
C CYS A 117 -38.12 -20.16 -11.21
N PRO A 118 -39.08 -20.91 -11.79
CA PRO A 118 -40.51 -20.74 -11.53
C PRO A 118 -40.88 -21.00 -10.06
N ASP A 119 -40.11 -21.83 -9.36
CA ASP A 119 -40.35 -22.17 -7.95
C ASP A 119 -39.75 -21.15 -6.96
N GLY A 120 -39.06 -20.11 -7.47
CA GLY A 120 -38.36 -19.13 -6.65
C GLY A 120 -37.15 -19.71 -5.91
N PHE A 121 -36.48 -18.86 -5.12
CA PHE A 121 -35.36 -19.25 -4.29
C PHE A 121 -35.87 -19.77 -2.94
N ASN A 122 -35.66 -21.06 -2.66
CA ASN A 122 -36.06 -21.71 -1.41
C ASN A 122 -34.83 -21.88 -0.50
N THR A 123 -34.83 -21.19 0.65
CA THR A 123 -33.74 -21.26 1.65
C THR A 123 -33.88 -22.42 2.63
N GLY A 124 -34.93 -23.24 2.52
CA GLY A 124 -35.43 -24.05 3.61
C GLY A 124 -36.35 -23.27 4.53
#